data_AF-A0A847APK0-F1
#
_entry.id   AF-A0A847APK0-F1
#
_cell.length_a   1.000
_cell.length_b   1.000
_cell.length_c   1.000
_cell.angle_alpha   90.00
_cell.angle_beta   90.00
_cell.angle_gamma   90.00
#
_symmetry.space_group_name_H-M   'P 1'
#
loop_
_entity.id
_entity.type
_entity.pdbx_description
1 polymer ?
#
loop_
_entity_poly.entity_id
_entity_poly.type
_entity_poly.pdbx_seq_one_letter_code
_entity_poly.pdbx_strand_id
1 'polypeptide(L)'
;MNLQIDKIKQSVFRFMHYVRDLTIVKKENSQTTGISVDLIKEYNKTRKYTHSKLICHAPFKSLYFTPEGEIFSCCYNRSHILGTYPEQTIPEVWQGASIGELRNALRADDLSMGCFSCLTQIGERTFSSVMARYFDDYPLRKYPSLMEFELSNVCNMACVMCDGRYSSVIRKEREKLPPIRNPYDDSFVHQLEEFIPHLSKAKFLGGEPFLINIYYDIWEKILEINHRCVISVQTNGSVLNDRIKRVMERGGFHITVSVDAVSKEVFDKIRIKGDFNKVMDNIRYFHAWSKRNNAWFGVVTCPMQQNWKEIPDIINYCNEMDTGITFNRVWQPLHCTLRSCSSDILKVIYDFYSTIRLPDKTAVQRQNRQQFIELKNQILQWSEQQKLREAQYSLFAGMDND
;
A
#
# COMPACT_ATOMS: atom_id res chain seq x y z
N MET A 1 22.99 -16.28 29.59
CA MET A 1 23.42 -16.76 28.25
C MET A 1 22.48 -17.83 27.70
N ASN A 2 22.11 -18.86 28.48
CA ASN A 2 21.20 -19.93 28.02
C ASN A 2 19.75 -19.47 27.71
N LEU A 3 19.19 -18.54 28.48
CA LEU A 3 17.85 -17.96 28.23
C LEU A 3 17.70 -17.18 26.91
N GLN A 4 18.81 -16.72 26.32
CA GLN A 4 18.82 -15.96 25.08
C GLN A 4 18.93 -16.88 23.85
N ILE A 5 19.58 -18.03 24.03
CA ILE A 5 19.69 -19.10 23.03
C ILE A 5 18.33 -19.80 22.84
N ASP A 6 17.55 -20.01 23.90
CA ASP A 6 16.23 -20.66 23.79
C ASP A 6 15.18 -19.78 23.10
N LYS A 7 15.23 -18.45 23.27
CA LYS A 7 14.37 -17.51 22.52
C LYS A 7 14.72 -17.46 21.02
N ILE A 8 16.00 -17.61 20.68
CA ILE A 8 16.46 -17.70 19.29
C ILE A 8 16.03 -19.05 18.69
N LYS A 9 16.17 -20.15 19.43
CA LYS A 9 15.71 -21.48 19.00
C LYS A 9 14.19 -21.51 18.76
N GLN A 10 13.37 -20.93 19.63
CA GLN A 10 11.92 -20.85 19.41
C GLN A 10 11.54 -19.96 18.21
N SER A 11 12.30 -18.89 17.95
CA SER A 11 12.06 -18.02 16.80
C SER A 11 12.49 -18.68 15.47
N VAL A 12 13.60 -19.41 15.47
CA VAL A 12 14.06 -20.22 14.33
C VAL A 12 13.10 -21.40 14.09
N PHE A 13 12.58 -22.03 15.13
CA PHE A 13 11.60 -23.12 15.01
C PHE A 13 10.27 -22.63 14.42
N ARG A 14 9.76 -21.47 14.87
CA ARG A 14 8.58 -20.82 14.27
C ARG A 14 8.81 -20.40 12.81
N PHE A 15 10.00 -19.90 12.48
CA PHE A 15 10.36 -19.55 11.11
C PHE A 15 10.49 -20.79 10.21
N MET A 16 11.09 -21.88 10.71
CA MET A 16 11.19 -23.14 9.98
C MET A 16 9.83 -23.80 9.76
N HIS A 17 8.90 -23.72 10.72
CA HIS A 17 7.52 -24.16 10.51
C HIS A 17 6.78 -23.29 9.48
N TYR A 18 6.94 -21.96 9.52
CA TYR A 18 6.40 -21.06 8.49
C TYR A 18 6.93 -21.37 7.09
N VAL A 19 8.23 -21.66 6.95
CA VAL A 19 8.85 -22.07 5.67
C VAL A 19 8.40 -23.47 5.27
N ARG A 20 8.23 -24.39 6.22
CA ARG A 20 7.76 -25.76 5.96
C ARG A 20 6.29 -25.79 5.54
N ASP A 21 5.44 -24.92 6.08
CA ASP A 21 4.06 -24.72 5.62
C ASP A 21 4.01 -24.17 4.19
N LEU A 22 4.91 -23.25 3.83
CA LEU A 22 5.08 -22.80 2.43
C LEU A 22 5.60 -23.90 1.50
N THR A 23 6.34 -24.89 2.04
CA THR A 23 6.93 -25.98 1.27
C THR A 23 5.99 -27.18 1.13
N ILE A 24 5.13 -27.44 2.13
CA ILE A 24 4.09 -28.48 2.09
C ILE A 24 2.96 -28.06 1.15
N VAL A 25 2.60 -26.76 1.12
CA VAL A 25 1.68 -26.21 0.11
C VAL A 25 2.21 -26.39 -1.33
N LYS A 26 3.54 -26.44 -1.52
CA LYS A 26 4.15 -26.67 -2.84
C LYS A 26 4.07 -28.12 -3.34
N LYS A 27 3.87 -29.12 -2.47
CA LYS A 27 4.04 -30.53 -2.84
C LYS A 27 2.74 -31.29 -3.13
N GLU A 28 1.59 -30.81 -2.69
CA GLU A 28 0.30 -31.48 -2.92
C GLU A 28 -0.55 -30.89 -4.06
N ASN A 29 -0.14 -29.76 -4.67
CA ASN A 29 -0.85 -29.15 -5.80
C ASN A 29 0.02 -29.04 -7.07
N SER A 30 0.56 -30.17 -7.53
CA SER A 30 1.25 -30.24 -8.83
C SER A 30 0.29 -30.37 -10.03
N GLN A 31 -0.96 -29.88 -9.91
CA GLN A 31 -1.88 -29.69 -11.03
C GLN A 31 -2.66 -28.38 -10.84
N THR A 32 -2.44 -27.45 -11.76
CA THR A 32 -3.09 -26.12 -11.94
C THR A 32 -2.70 -25.02 -10.94
N THR A 33 -1.71 -24.20 -11.33
CA THR A 33 -1.48 -22.84 -10.78
C THR A 33 -2.56 -21.82 -11.22
N GLY A 34 -3.54 -22.27 -12.01
CA GLY A 34 -4.62 -21.45 -12.55
C GLY A 34 -5.80 -21.32 -11.58
N ILE A 35 -6.30 -20.10 -11.44
CA ILE A 35 -7.60 -19.84 -10.79
C ILE A 35 -8.69 -20.55 -11.60
N SER A 36 -9.65 -21.21 -10.94
CA SER A 36 -10.76 -21.84 -11.66
C SER A 36 -11.55 -20.80 -12.47
N VAL A 37 -12.01 -21.21 -13.65
CA VAL A 37 -12.79 -20.35 -14.56
C VAL A 37 -14.02 -19.75 -13.85
N ASP A 38 -14.67 -20.50 -12.97
CA ASP A 38 -15.83 -20.03 -12.23
C ASP A 38 -15.47 -18.97 -11.20
N LEU A 39 -14.33 -19.11 -10.53
CA LEU A 39 -13.85 -18.11 -9.58
C LEU A 39 -13.44 -16.80 -10.29
N ILE A 40 -12.86 -16.90 -11.50
CA ILE A 40 -12.60 -15.72 -12.35
C ILE A 40 -13.90 -15.03 -12.74
N LYS A 41 -14.95 -15.79 -13.11
CA LYS A 41 -16.29 -15.22 -13.41
C LYS A 41 -16.90 -14.54 -12.19
N GLU A 42 -16.84 -15.16 -11.01
CA GLU A 42 -17.30 -14.56 -9.75
C GLU A 42 -16.58 -13.23 -9.48
N TYR A 43 -15.25 -13.22 -9.57
CA TYR A 43 -14.45 -12.02 -9.41
C TYR A 43 -14.82 -10.94 -10.44
N ASN A 44 -14.93 -11.29 -11.72
CA ASN A 44 -15.25 -10.34 -12.79
C ASN A 44 -16.65 -9.72 -12.66
N LYS A 45 -17.64 -10.44 -12.14
CA LYS A 45 -18.98 -9.89 -11.84
C LYS A 45 -18.93 -8.71 -10.86
N THR A 46 -17.93 -8.68 -9.99
CA THR A 46 -17.77 -7.59 -9.02
C THR A 46 -17.06 -6.37 -9.60
N ARG A 47 -16.45 -6.46 -10.79
CA ARG A 47 -15.64 -5.39 -11.40
C ARG A 47 -16.50 -4.48 -12.27
N LYS A 48 -16.04 -3.24 -12.44
CA LYS A 48 -16.66 -2.27 -13.36
C LYS A 48 -16.69 -2.80 -14.79
N TYR A 49 -15.65 -3.53 -15.18
CA TYR A 49 -15.59 -4.29 -16.43
C TYR A 49 -16.11 -5.71 -16.21
N THR A 50 -17.43 -5.86 -16.17
CA THR A 50 -18.11 -7.15 -16.02
C THR A 50 -17.77 -8.17 -17.11
N HIS A 51 -17.20 -7.70 -18.24
CA HIS A 51 -16.79 -8.51 -19.39
C HIS A 51 -15.28 -8.45 -19.67
N SER A 52 -14.45 -8.01 -18.70
CA SER A 52 -13.00 -8.01 -18.88
C SER A 52 -12.49 -9.43 -19.14
N LYS A 53 -11.81 -9.63 -20.28
CA LYS A 53 -11.12 -10.90 -20.60
C LYS A 53 -9.85 -11.13 -19.76
N LEU A 54 -9.41 -10.14 -18.97
CA LEU A 54 -8.17 -10.19 -18.20
C LEU A 54 -8.45 -10.09 -16.71
N ILE A 55 -7.78 -10.90 -15.88
CA ILE A 55 -7.83 -10.82 -14.41
C ILE A 55 -7.25 -9.50 -13.89
N CYS A 56 -6.21 -8.97 -14.53
CA CYS A 56 -5.55 -7.72 -14.13
C CYS A 56 -5.10 -6.92 -15.36
N HIS A 57 -5.16 -5.58 -15.26
CA HIS A 57 -4.72 -4.67 -16.33
C HIS A 57 -3.38 -3.99 -16.05
N ALA A 58 -2.74 -4.24 -14.90
CA ALA A 58 -1.52 -3.54 -14.47
C ALA A 58 -0.42 -3.47 -15.54
N PRO A 59 0.11 -4.58 -16.10
CA PRO A 59 1.23 -4.47 -17.05
C PRO A 59 0.86 -3.89 -18.42
N PHE A 60 -0.42 -3.58 -18.64
CA PHE A 60 -0.89 -2.90 -19.84
C PHE A 60 -1.11 -1.40 -19.63
N LYS A 61 -1.14 -0.94 -18.39
CA LYS A 61 -1.55 0.42 -18.03
C LYS A 61 -0.63 1.13 -17.06
N SER A 62 0.25 0.42 -16.35
CA SER A 62 1.05 0.99 -15.27
C SER A 62 2.51 0.58 -15.25
N LEU A 63 3.33 1.49 -14.72
CA LEU A 63 4.68 1.24 -14.23
C LEU A 63 4.81 1.75 -12.79
N TYR A 64 5.61 1.04 -12.00
CA TYR A 64 5.93 1.36 -10.62
C TYR A 64 7.46 1.39 -10.44
N PHE A 65 8.01 2.42 -9.82
CA PHE A 65 9.45 2.61 -9.61
C PHE A 65 9.81 2.58 -8.12
N THR A 66 10.85 1.83 -7.71
CA THR A 66 11.32 1.68 -6.31
C THR A 66 12.55 2.52 -5.99
N PRO A 67 12.94 2.73 -4.71
CA PRO A 67 14.11 3.52 -4.37
C PRO A 67 15.43 2.96 -4.92
N GLU A 68 15.48 1.66 -5.17
CA GLU A 68 16.65 0.93 -5.67
C GLU A 68 16.76 0.90 -7.20
N GLY A 69 15.82 1.50 -7.94
CA GLY A 69 15.86 1.54 -9.40
C GLY A 69 15.00 0.49 -10.09
N GLU A 70 14.45 -0.48 -9.35
CA GLU A 70 13.64 -1.56 -9.91
C GLU A 70 12.29 -1.04 -10.41
N ILE A 71 11.86 -1.60 -11.54
CA ILE A 71 10.60 -1.24 -12.20
C ILE A 71 9.67 -2.44 -12.19
N PHE A 72 8.44 -2.23 -11.73
CA PHE A 72 7.39 -3.25 -11.63
C PHE A 72 6.11 -2.81 -12.35
N SER A 73 5.18 -3.75 -12.56
CA SER A 73 3.85 -3.43 -13.10
C SER A 73 2.90 -2.84 -12.05
N CYS A 74 3.05 -3.23 -10.78
CA CYS A 74 2.26 -2.73 -9.66
C CYS A 74 3.00 -2.87 -8.33
N CYS A 75 2.53 -2.17 -7.29
CA CYS A 75 3.14 -2.19 -5.96
C CYS A 75 3.02 -3.54 -5.21
N TYR A 76 2.15 -4.46 -5.66
CA TYR A 76 1.96 -5.78 -5.03
C TYR A 76 2.79 -6.87 -5.71
N ASN A 77 3.12 -6.72 -7.00
CA ASN A 77 4.00 -7.63 -7.71
C ASN A 77 5.45 -7.19 -7.51
N ARG A 78 6.03 -7.59 -6.38
CA ARG A 78 7.43 -7.31 -6.01
C ARG A 78 8.39 -8.44 -6.36
N SER A 79 7.92 -9.48 -7.04
CA SER A 79 8.72 -10.66 -7.37
C SER A 79 9.08 -10.73 -8.86
N HIS A 80 8.31 -10.05 -9.73
CA HIS A 80 8.57 -10.03 -11.17
C HIS A 80 9.08 -8.64 -11.61
N ILE A 81 10.40 -8.47 -11.57
CA ILE A 81 11.08 -7.23 -11.99
C ILE A 81 10.96 -7.08 -13.51
N LEU A 82 10.47 -5.95 -13.98
CA LEU A 82 10.34 -5.63 -15.42
C LEU A 82 11.66 -5.14 -16.00
N GLY A 83 12.45 -4.45 -15.19
CA GLY A 83 13.79 -3.98 -15.48
C GLY A 83 14.30 -3.09 -14.34
N THR A 84 15.53 -2.61 -14.46
CA THR A 84 16.18 -1.77 -13.44
C THR A 84 16.79 -0.54 -14.10
N TYR A 85 16.57 0.63 -13.51
CA TYR A 85 17.21 1.88 -13.90
C TYR A 85 18.47 2.11 -13.03
N PRO A 86 19.61 2.52 -13.60
CA PRO A 86 19.82 3.02 -14.98
C PRO A 86 20.25 1.95 -16.00
N GLU A 87 20.25 0.66 -15.64
CA GLU A 87 20.69 -0.43 -16.52
C GLU A 87 19.83 -0.54 -17.79
N GLN A 88 18.55 -0.19 -17.69
CA GLN A 88 17.59 -0.13 -18.77
C GLN A 88 16.82 1.19 -18.72
N THR A 89 16.59 1.78 -19.89
CA THR A 89 15.73 2.95 -20.06
C THR A 89 14.25 2.59 -19.88
N ILE A 90 13.41 3.57 -19.56
CA ILE A 90 11.96 3.35 -19.41
C ILE A 90 11.33 2.77 -20.70
N PRO A 91 11.68 3.24 -21.92
CA PRO A 91 11.21 2.63 -23.17
C PRO A 91 11.64 1.17 -23.33
N GLU A 92 12.89 0.83 -23.03
CA GLU A 92 13.38 -0.55 -23.10
C GLU A 92 12.61 -1.47 -22.13
N VAL A 93 12.29 -0.99 -20.93
CA VAL A 93 11.50 -1.76 -19.97
C VAL A 93 10.05 -1.93 -20.44
N TRP A 94 9.41 -0.87 -20.95
CA TRP A 94 8.01 -0.92 -21.39
C TRP A 94 7.77 -1.79 -22.62
N GLN A 95 8.77 -1.87 -23.50
CA GLN A 95 8.77 -2.65 -24.74
C GLN A 95 9.50 -4.00 -24.59
N GLY A 96 10.11 -4.24 -23.43
CA GLY A 96 11.00 -5.38 -23.19
C GLY A 96 10.29 -6.71 -23.00
N ALA A 97 11.10 -7.78 -23.00
CA ALA A 97 10.62 -9.15 -22.87
C ALA A 97 9.93 -9.42 -21.52
N SER A 98 10.49 -8.93 -20.40
CA SER A 98 9.95 -9.22 -19.05
C SER A 98 8.51 -8.74 -18.85
N ILE A 99 8.15 -7.54 -19.34
CA ILE A 99 6.75 -7.10 -19.31
C ILE A 99 5.88 -7.88 -20.31
N GLY A 100 6.46 -8.31 -21.44
CA GLY A 100 5.81 -9.20 -22.41
C GLY A 100 5.41 -10.54 -21.79
N GLU A 101 6.30 -11.16 -21.01
CA GLU A 101 6.04 -12.41 -20.28
C GLU A 101 4.88 -12.24 -19.29
N LEU A 102 4.90 -11.19 -18.46
CA LEU A 102 3.83 -10.92 -17.51
C LEU A 102 2.48 -10.65 -18.21
N ARG A 103 2.49 -9.95 -19.35
CA ARG A 103 1.30 -9.73 -20.18
C ARG A 103 0.76 -11.05 -20.74
N ASN A 104 1.63 -11.99 -21.11
CA ASN A 104 1.22 -13.29 -21.64
C ASN A 104 0.66 -14.20 -20.53
N ALA A 105 1.31 -14.25 -19.36
CA ALA A 105 0.81 -14.97 -18.20
C ALA A 105 -0.61 -14.51 -17.82
N LEU A 106 -0.83 -13.19 -17.72
CA LEU A 106 -2.16 -12.65 -17.37
C LEU A 106 -3.22 -12.82 -18.45
N ARG A 107 -2.84 -12.99 -19.72
CA ARG A 107 -3.79 -13.40 -20.79
C ARG A 107 -4.19 -14.86 -20.68
N ALA A 108 -3.34 -15.68 -20.07
CA ALA A 108 -3.59 -17.09 -19.79
C ALA A 108 -4.13 -17.33 -18.37
N ASP A 109 -4.63 -16.28 -17.70
CA ASP A 109 -5.18 -16.34 -16.34
C ASP A 109 -4.18 -16.85 -15.28
N ASP A 110 -2.88 -16.68 -15.53
CA ASP A 110 -1.80 -17.09 -14.64
C ASP A 110 -1.30 -15.94 -13.76
N LEU A 111 -1.38 -16.12 -12.44
CA LEU A 111 -0.89 -15.18 -11.42
C LEU A 111 0.44 -15.60 -10.77
N SER A 112 1.07 -16.67 -11.25
CA SER A 112 2.31 -17.24 -10.70
C SER A 112 3.52 -16.31 -10.84
N MET A 113 3.48 -15.34 -11.77
CA MET A 113 4.53 -14.34 -11.98
C MET A 113 4.45 -13.19 -10.96
N GLY A 114 4.47 -13.52 -9.67
CA GLY A 114 4.54 -12.54 -8.58
C GLY A 114 3.21 -11.88 -8.19
N CYS A 115 2.07 -12.37 -8.69
CA CYS A 115 0.75 -11.83 -8.35
C CYS A 115 0.03 -12.62 -7.23
N PHE A 116 0.80 -13.31 -6.38
CA PHE A 116 0.29 -14.21 -5.33
C PHE A 116 -0.69 -13.54 -4.36
N SER A 117 -0.48 -12.27 -4.00
CA SER A 117 -1.42 -11.58 -3.10
C SER A 117 -2.82 -11.48 -3.72
N CYS A 118 -2.92 -11.18 -5.02
CA CYS A 118 -4.19 -11.18 -5.73
C CYS A 118 -4.76 -12.60 -5.85
N LEU A 119 -3.91 -13.60 -6.14
CA LEU A 119 -4.31 -15.01 -6.20
C LEU A 119 -4.98 -15.47 -4.90
N THR A 120 -4.33 -15.21 -3.76
CA THR A 120 -4.87 -15.54 -2.43
C THR A 120 -6.19 -14.83 -2.17
N GLN A 121 -6.26 -13.51 -2.41
CA GLN A 121 -7.49 -12.74 -2.17
C GLN A 121 -8.67 -13.21 -3.03
N ILE A 122 -8.41 -13.56 -4.30
CA ILE A 122 -9.41 -14.12 -5.20
C ILE A 122 -9.86 -15.51 -4.69
N GLY A 123 -8.92 -16.39 -4.31
CA GLY A 123 -9.19 -17.69 -3.69
C GLY A 123 -10.08 -17.61 -2.46
N GLU A 124 -9.85 -16.61 -1.63
CA GLU A 124 -10.60 -16.33 -0.39
C GLU A 124 -11.92 -15.57 -0.63
N ARG A 125 -12.26 -15.24 -1.88
CA ARG A 125 -13.43 -14.42 -2.27
C ARG A 125 -13.48 -13.03 -1.62
N THR A 126 -12.32 -12.46 -1.28
CA THR A 126 -12.20 -11.08 -0.74
C THR A 126 -12.10 -10.04 -1.85
N PHE A 127 -12.99 -10.15 -2.85
CA PHE A 127 -12.89 -9.50 -4.15
C PHE A 127 -12.74 -7.98 -4.09
N SER A 128 -13.44 -7.30 -3.17
CA SER A 128 -13.37 -5.83 -3.05
C SER A 128 -11.96 -5.31 -2.76
N SER A 129 -11.12 -6.14 -2.12
CA SER A 129 -9.76 -5.77 -1.71
C SER A 129 -8.65 -6.21 -2.66
N VAL A 130 -9.03 -6.81 -3.80
CA VAL A 130 -8.08 -7.29 -4.80
C VAL A 130 -7.43 -6.11 -5.53
N MET A 131 -6.11 -5.98 -5.42
CA MET A 131 -5.36 -4.85 -5.97
C MET A 131 -5.48 -4.73 -7.49
N ALA A 132 -5.69 -5.84 -8.21
CA ALA A 132 -5.88 -5.84 -9.66
C ALA A 132 -7.03 -4.93 -10.13
N ARG A 133 -8.07 -4.73 -9.29
CA ARG A 133 -9.21 -3.84 -9.59
C ARG A 133 -8.82 -2.38 -9.71
N TYR A 134 -7.77 -1.96 -9.01
CA TYR A 134 -7.30 -0.58 -9.06
C TYR A 134 -6.94 -0.14 -10.48
N PHE A 135 -6.49 -1.08 -11.31
CA PHE A 135 -6.07 -0.82 -12.68
C PHE A 135 -7.23 -0.78 -13.69
N ASP A 136 -8.46 -1.08 -13.26
CA ASP A 136 -9.63 -1.06 -14.13
C ASP A 136 -9.94 0.35 -14.62
N ASP A 137 -9.92 1.33 -13.72
CA ASP A 137 -10.35 2.71 -14.01
C ASP A 137 -9.41 3.51 -14.93
N TYR A 138 -8.25 2.95 -15.28
CA TYR A 138 -7.29 3.60 -16.17
C TYR A 138 -7.51 3.19 -17.63
N PRO A 139 -7.36 4.12 -18.60
CA PRO A 139 -7.53 3.81 -20.01
C PRO A 139 -6.37 2.95 -20.53
N LEU A 140 -6.68 2.01 -21.41
CA LEU A 140 -5.67 1.27 -22.19
C LEU A 140 -5.13 2.17 -23.30
N ARG A 141 -3.81 2.31 -23.39
CA ARG A 141 -3.10 3.16 -24.36
C ARG A 141 -1.83 2.44 -24.86
N LYS A 142 -1.13 3.04 -25.83
CA LYS A 142 0.19 2.55 -26.30
C LYS A 142 1.24 2.59 -25.18
N TYR A 143 1.17 3.61 -24.33
CA TYR A 143 2.02 3.82 -23.15
C TYR A 143 1.20 3.67 -21.86
N PRO A 144 1.85 3.50 -20.70
CA PRO A 144 1.17 3.52 -19.41
C PRO A 144 0.31 4.77 -19.26
N SER A 145 -0.89 4.59 -18.71
CA SER A 145 -1.76 5.68 -18.29
C SER A 145 -1.63 6.01 -16.80
N LEU A 146 -0.89 5.18 -16.06
CA LEU A 146 -0.52 5.36 -14.66
C LEU A 146 0.99 5.16 -14.50
N MET A 147 1.64 6.06 -13.76
CA MET A 147 2.98 5.83 -13.22
C MET A 147 2.99 6.09 -11.72
N GLU A 148 3.61 5.18 -10.96
CA GLU A 148 3.74 5.28 -9.51
C GLU A 148 5.23 5.38 -9.14
N PHE A 149 5.58 6.42 -8.42
CA PHE A 149 6.95 6.79 -8.06
C PHE A 149 7.16 6.61 -6.55
N GLU A 150 8.01 5.67 -6.17
CA GLU A 150 8.59 5.48 -4.83
C GLU A 150 10.11 5.64 -4.95
N LEU A 151 10.60 6.79 -5.41
CA LEU A 151 11.99 6.95 -5.89
C LEU A 151 13.01 7.13 -4.77
N SER A 152 12.59 7.34 -3.52
CA SER A 152 13.51 7.60 -2.42
C SER A 152 12.90 7.30 -1.05
N ASN A 153 13.78 6.98 -0.09
CA ASN A 153 13.43 6.82 1.30
C ASN A 153 13.64 8.11 2.13
N VAL A 154 14.00 9.24 1.52
CA VAL A 154 14.22 10.50 2.25
C VAL A 154 12.95 10.88 3.00
N CYS A 155 13.00 10.80 4.33
CA CYS A 155 11.90 11.06 5.23
C CYS A 155 12.41 11.66 6.53
N ASN A 156 11.56 12.41 7.22
CA ASN A 156 11.85 13.08 8.48
C ASN A 156 11.22 12.39 9.72
N MET A 157 10.42 11.34 9.55
CA MET A 157 9.78 10.61 10.63
C MET A 157 10.34 9.19 10.82
N ALA A 158 10.15 8.63 12.02
CA ALA A 158 10.54 7.27 12.36
C ALA A 158 9.35 6.41 12.80
N CYS A 159 8.30 6.37 11.97
CA CYS A 159 7.04 5.71 12.31
C CYS A 159 7.24 4.22 12.67
N VAL A 160 6.50 3.73 13.67
CA VAL A 160 6.70 2.37 14.25
C VAL A 160 6.48 1.24 13.24
N MET A 161 5.62 1.44 12.26
CA MET A 161 5.32 0.48 11.19
C MET A 161 6.24 0.57 9.97
N CYS A 162 7.04 1.63 9.86
CA CYS A 162 7.96 1.81 8.73
C CYS A 162 9.31 1.14 9.02
N ASP A 163 10.10 0.93 7.97
CA ASP A 163 11.51 0.51 8.02
C ASP A 163 12.42 1.47 7.23
N GLY A 164 13.73 1.21 7.22
CA GLY A 164 14.74 2.07 6.62
C GLY A 164 14.68 2.13 5.10
N ARG A 165 13.90 1.27 4.43
CA ARG A 165 13.60 1.40 2.99
C ARG A 165 12.59 2.51 2.72
N TYR A 166 11.82 2.91 3.73
CA TYR A 166 10.79 3.94 3.61
C TYR A 166 11.10 5.20 4.44
N SER A 167 12.13 5.19 5.29
CA SER A 167 12.58 6.38 6.01
C SER A 167 14.09 6.41 6.23
N SER A 168 14.72 7.49 5.77
CA SER A 168 16.14 7.79 5.99
C SER A 168 16.48 8.00 7.46
N VAL A 169 15.55 8.55 8.26
CA VAL A 169 15.75 8.67 9.72
C VAL A 169 15.81 7.28 10.35
N ILE A 170 14.89 6.39 10.00
CA ILE A 170 14.89 5.01 10.50
C ILE A 170 16.19 4.30 10.11
N ARG A 171 16.56 4.39 8.82
CA ARG A 171 17.76 3.77 8.25
C ARG A 171 19.02 4.16 9.03
N LYS A 172 19.18 5.45 9.27
CA LYS A 172 20.34 6.01 9.98
C LYS A 172 20.31 5.70 11.47
N GLU A 173 19.17 5.93 12.13
CA GLU A 173 19.12 6.02 13.59
C GLU A 173 18.72 4.71 14.26
N ARG A 174 17.72 4.02 13.71
CA ARG A 174 17.18 2.77 14.28
C ARG A 174 17.92 1.56 13.77
N GLU A 175 18.22 1.53 12.47
CA GLU A 175 18.87 0.38 11.82
C GLU A 175 20.39 0.50 11.79
N LYS A 176 20.94 1.72 11.91
CA LYS A 176 22.38 2.00 11.83
C LYS A 176 23.02 1.52 10.53
N LEU A 177 22.29 1.66 9.42
CA LEU A 177 22.73 1.20 8.10
C LEU A 177 23.03 2.39 7.18
N PRO A 178 23.88 2.21 6.15
CA PRO A 178 24.24 3.28 5.24
C PRO A 178 23.03 3.81 4.45
N PRO A 179 23.08 5.07 3.97
CA PRO A 179 22.07 5.63 3.09
C PRO A 179 21.83 4.75 1.85
N ILE A 180 20.59 4.71 1.37
CA ILE A 180 20.27 4.05 0.10
C ILE A 180 20.72 4.99 -1.03
N ARG A 181 21.49 4.47 -1.98
CA ARG A 181 21.90 5.22 -3.17
C ARG A 181 20.67 5.40 -4.05
N ASN A 182 20.31 6.65 -4.34
CA ASN A 182 19.26 6.96 -5.30
C ASN A 182 19.84 6.89 -6.73
N PRO A 183 19.32 6.01 -7.62
CA PRO A 183 19.82 5.89 -8.99
C PRO A 183 19.24 6.95 -9.94
N TYR A 184 18.17 7.64 -9.55
CA TYR A 184 17.42 8.54 -10.43
C TYR A 184 18.08 9.91 -10.56
N ASP A 185 18.26 10.35 -11.80
CA ASP A 185 18.96 11.56 -12.21
C ASP A 185 18.17 12.35 -13.29
N ASP A 186 18.77 13.38 -13.87
CA ASP A 186 18.14 14.20 -14.90
C ASP A 186 17.79 13.39 -16.16
N SER A 187 18.56 12.34 -16.47
CA SER A 187 18.29 11.43 -17.58
C SER A 187 16.98 10.67 -17.36
N PHE A 188 16.71 10.22 -16.12
CA PHE A 188 15.43 9.61 -15.77
C PHE A 188 14.26 10.56 -16.02
N VAL A 189 14.38 11.82 -15.58
CA VAL A 189 13.35 12.84 -15.78
C VAL A 189 13.11 13.11 -17.26
N HIS A 190 14.18 13.21 -18.07
CA HIS A 190 14.07 13.40 -19.50
C HIS A 190 13.36 12.23 -20.20
N GLN A 191 13.67 10.98 -19.82
CA GLN A 191 12.98 9.81 -20.37
C GLN A 191 11.47 9.81 -20.11
N LEU A 192 10.99 10.43 -19.02
CA LEU A 192 9.56 10.53 -18.73
C LEU A 192 8.81 11.41 -19.74
N GLU A 193 9.48 12.33 -20.45
CA GLU A 193 8.83 13.25 -21.40
C GLU A 193 8.06 12.50 -22.51
N GLU A 194 8.56 11.34 -22.95
CA GLU A 194 7.86 10.48 -23.92
C GLU A 194 6.55 9.89 -23.36
N PHE A 195 6.49 9.67 -22.04
CA PHE A 195 5.37 8.99 -21.38
C PHE A 195 4.32 9.96 -20.83
N ILE A 196 4.74 11.15 -20.39
CA ILE A 196 3.87 12.15 -19.75
C ILE A 196 2.61 12.48 -20.57
N PRO A 197 2.65 12.65 -21.91
CA PRO A 197 1.45 12.91 -22.73
C PRO A 197 0.36 11.84 -22.61
N HIS A 198 0.74 10.63 -22.20
CA HIS A 198 -0.14 9.47 -22.11
C HIS A 198 -0.63 9.19 -20.68
N LEU A 199 -0.17 9.94 -19.68
CA LEU A 199 -0.60 9.75 -18.30
C LEU A 199 -2.01 10.30 -18.08
N SER A 200 -2.83 9.51 -17.38
CA SER A 200 -4.03 9.99 -16.71
C SER A 200 -3.71 10.38 -15.26
N LYS A 201 -2.75 9.67 -14.64
CA LYS A 201 -2.31 9.92 -13.27
C LYS A 201 -0.85 9.57 -13.06
N ALA A 202 -0.14 10.42 -12.33
CA ALA A 202 1.16 10.15 -11.75
C ALA A 202 1.03 10.16 -10.22
N LYS A 203 1.50 9.13 -9.53
CA LYS A 203 1.39 9.01 -8.09
C LYS A 203 2.76 9.06 -7.44
N PHE A 204 2.91 9.87 -6.40
CA PHE A 204 4.16 10.12 -5.70
C PHE A 204 4.00 9.68 -4.25
N LEU A 205 4.79 8.68 -3.88
CA LEU A 205 4.87 8.08 -2.54
C LEU A 205 6.34 7.79 -2.20
N GLY A 206 6.61 7.07 -1.12
CA GLY A 206 7.97 6.82 -0.65
C GLY A 206 8.55 7.99 0.14
N GLY A 207 9.31 7.67 1.19
CA GLY A 207 9.88 8.69 2.08
C GLY A 207 8.82 9.67 2.59
N GLU A 208 9.15 10.95 2.56
CA GLU A 208 8.19 12.06 2.57
C GLU A 208 8.27 12.78 1.21
N PRO A 209 7.27 12.66 0.33
CA PRO A 209 7.34 13.17 -1.04
C PRO A 209 7.74 14.64 -1.16
N PHE A 210 7.30 15.49 -0.23
CA PHE A 210 7.65 16.92 -0.28
C PHE A 210 9.12 17.22 0.07
N LEU A 211 9.88 16.24 0.56
CA LEU A 211 11.32 16.32 0.81
C LEU A 211 12.16 15.73 -0.34
N ILE A 212 11.53 15.08 -1.32
CA ILE A 212 12.22 14.41 -2.43
C ILE A 212 12.36 15.39 -3.59
N ASN A 213 13.58 15.90 -3.84
CA ASN A 213 13.80 16.97 -4.82
C ASN A 213 13.41 16.61 -6.25
N ILE A 214 13.76 15.40 -6.72
CA ILE A 214 13.45 14.95 -8.09
C ILE A 214 11.94 14.93 -8.38
N TYR A 215 11.09 14.81 -7.36
CA TYR A 215 9.64 14.90 -7.55
C TYR A 215 9.20 16.27 -8.05
N TYR A 216 9.86 17.35 -7.61
CA TYR A 216 9.55 18.67 -8.14
C TYR A 216 9.89 18.76 -9.63
N ASP A 217 11.03 18.23 -10.05
CA ASP A 217 11.42 18.23 -11.47
C ASP A 217 10.42 17.45 -12.33
N ILE A 218 9.94 16.31 -11.83
CA ILE A 218 8.89 15.52 -12.49
C ILE A 218 7.55 16.28 -12.51
N TRP A 219 7.16 16.93 -11.41
CA TRP A 219 5.92 17.73 -11.35
C TRP A 219 5.97 18.89 -12.35
N GLU A 220 7.09 19.61 -12.41
CA GLU A 220 7.32 20.68 -13.37
C GLU A 220 7.13 20.19 -14.81
N LYS A 221 7.73 19.04 -15.16
CA LYS A 221 7.55 18.41 -16.48
C LYS A 221 6.11 17.99 -16.77
N ILE A 222 5.42 17.41 -15.80
CA ILE A 222 3.99 17.04 -15.96
C ILE A 222 3.15 18.29 -16.20
N LEU A 223 3.36 19.34 -15.41
CA LEU A 223 2.63 20.60 -15.51
C LEU A 223 2.95 21.36 -16.80
N GLU A 224 4.09 21.11 -17.43
CA GLU A 224 4.45 21.68 -18.74
C GLU A 224 3.82 20.89 -19.91
N ILE A 225 3.88 19.56 -19.85
CA ILE A 225 3.58 18.70 -21.00
C ILE A 225 2.13 18.21 -21.02
N ASN A 226 1.53 17.94 -19.84
CA ASN A 226 0.20 17.33 -19.75
C ASN A 226 -0.61 17.84 -18.56
N HIS A 227 -1.28 18.98 -18.74
CA HIS A 227 -2.19 19.59 -17.75
C HIS A 227 -3.40 18.72 -17.36
N ARG A 228 -3.69 17.63 -18.09
CA ARG A 228 -4.78 16.69 -17.75
C ARG A 228 -4.32 15.55 -16.84
N CYS A 229 -3.02 15.36 -16.67
CA CYS A 229 -2.50 14.35 -15.76
C CYS A 229 -2.77 14.77 -14.31
N VAL A 230 -3.37 13.87 -13.53
CA VAL A 230 -3.52 14.07 -12.09
C VAL A 230 -2.19 13.74 -11.39
N ILE A 231 -1.63 14.71 -10.68
CA ILE A 231 -0.48 14.55 -9.78
C ILE A 231 -1.00 14.18 -8.40
N SER A 232 -0.86 12.92 -8.00
CA SER A 232 -1.37 12.42 -6.72
C SER A 232 -0.24 12.25 -5.72
N VAL A 233 -0.22 13.05 -4.66
CA VAL A 233 0.85 13.02 -3.65
C VAL A 233 0.33 12.41 -2.36
N GLN A 234 1.03 11.40 -1.83
CA GLN A 234 0.74 10.82 -0.52
C GLN A 234 1.80 11.24 0.51
N THR A 235 1.46 12.21 1.36
CA THR A 235 2.37 12.81 2.36
C THR A 235 2.08 12.30 3.78
N ASN A 236 3.07 12.37 4.67
CA ASN A 236 2.89 12.23 6.12
C ASN A 236 2.39 13.53 6.79
N GLY A 237 2.27 14.63 6.03
CA GLY A 237 1.69 15.90 6.48
C GLY A 237 2.64 16.80 7.28
N SER A 238 3.91 16.43 7.47
CA SER A 238 4.84 17.18 8.35
C SER A 238 5.50 18.40 7.70
N VAL A 239 5.43 18.50 6.37
CA VAL A 239 6.11 19.54 5.59
C VAL A 239 5.09 20.31 4.76
N LEU A 240 5.08 21.62 4.96
CA LEU A 240 4.37 22.58 4.12
C LEU A 240 5.19 23.88 4.13
N ASN A 241 5.57 24.35 2.95
CA ASN A 241 6.37 25.56 2.76
C ASN A 241 5.95 26.25 1.46
N ASP A 242 6.48 27.44 1.18
CA ASP A 242 6.03 28.21 0.03
C ASP A 242 6.41 27.59 -1.32
N ARG A 243 7.45 26.75 -1.39
CA ARG A 243 7.76 25.98 -2.61
C ARG A 243 6.63 25.01 -2.93
N ILE A 244 6.17 24.26 -1.92
CA ILE A 244 5.04 23.32 -2.03
C ILE A 244 3.76 24.06 -2.43
N LYS A 245 3.47 25.17 -1.76
CA LYS A 245 2.28 25.98 -2.09
C LYS A 245 2.34 26.46 -3.55
N ARG A 246 3.46 27.04 -3.99
CA ARG A 246 3.61 27.55 -5.36
C ARG A 246 3.41 26.47 -6.42
N VAL A 247 4.00 25.29 -6.25
CA VAL A 247 3.83 24.21 -7.23
C VAL A 247 2.38 23.71 -7.25
N MET A 248 1.75 23.58 -6.08
CA MET A 248 0.35 23.16 -5.99
C MET A 248 -0.62 24.15 -6.63
N GLU A 249 -0.42 25.47 -6.46
CA GLU A 249 -1.28 26.50 -7.08
C GLU A 249 -1.26 26.46 -8.62
N ARG A 250 -0.32 25.74 -9.26
CA ARG A 250 -0.33 25.53 -10.71
C ARG A 250 -1.39 24.52 -11.17
N GLY A 251 -2.06 23.84 -10.24
CA GLY A 251 -3.17 22.92 -10.52
C GLY A 251 -2.73 21.47 -10.73
N GLY A 252 -3.71 20.57 -10.91
CA GLY A 252 -3.46 19.14 -11.17
C GLY A 252 -3.11 18.27 -9.95
N PHE A 253 -2.99 18.85 -8.75
CA PHE A 253 -2.62 18.12 -7.53
C PHE A 253 -3.81 17.54 -6.79
N HIS A 254 -3.73 16.26 -6.45
CA HIS A 254 -4.59 15.57 -5.50
C HIS A 254 -3.75 15.15 -4.28
N ILE A 255 -4.22 15.46 -3.07
CA ILE A 255 -3.44 15.24 -1.84
C ILE A 255 -4.09 14.16 -0.99
N THR A 256 -3.27 13.22 -0.55
CA THR A 256 -3.65 12.23 0.46
C THR A 256 -2.69 12.36 1.63
N VAL A 257 -3.22 12.48 2.85
CA VAL A 257 -2.40 12.55 4.07
C VAL A 257 -2.50 11.25 4.84
N SER A 258 -1.35 10.72 5.25
CA SER A 258 -1.27 9.49 6.05
C SER A 258 -1.42 9.83 7.54
N VAL A 259 -2.56 9.51 8.14
CA VAL A 259 -2.93 9.83 9.53
C VAL A 259 -3.24 8.55 10.29
N ASP A 260 -2.55 8.31 11.41
CA ASP A 260 -2.74 7.08 12.22
C ASP A 260 -3.24 7.35 13.64
N ALA A 261 -3.48 8.62 13.97
CA ALA A 261 -4.01 9.10 15.23
C ALA A 261 -4.54 10.54 15.06
N VAL A 262 -5.60 10.88 15.78
CA VAL A 262 -6.18 12.23 15.88
C VAL A 262 -6.01 12.82 17.29
N SER A 263 -5.44 12.05 18.20
CA SER A 263 -4.99 12.45 19.53
C SER A 263 -3.47 12.53 19.57
N LYS A 264 -2.95 13.55 20.26
CA LYS A 264 -1.51 13.76 20.41
C LYS A 264 -0.83 12.56 21.07
N GLU A 265 -1.47 11.95 22.06
CA GLU A 265 -0.88 10.83 22.82
C GLU A 265 -0.59 9.62 21.92
N VAL A 266 -1.56 9.20 21.10
CA VAL A 266 -1.38 8.05 20.21
C VAL A 266 -0.49 8.42 19.03
N PHE A 267 -0.61 9.66 18.52
CA PHE A 267 0.25 10.17 17.46
C PHE A 267 1.73 10.09 17.85
N ASP A 268 2.09 10.60 19.03
CA ASP A 268 3.49 10.64 19.49
C ASP A 268 4.07 9.23 19.71
N LYS A 269 3.22 8.22 19.99
CA LYS A 269 3.63 6.81 20.09
C LYS A 269 3.87 6.15 18.73
N ILE A 270 3.18 6.60 17.68
CA ILE A 270 3.21 5.97 16.35
C ILE A 270 4.14 6.71 15.40
N ARG A 271 4.00 8.03 15.29
CA ARG A 271 4.68 8.92 14.34
C ARG A 271 5.88 9.59 15.01
N ILE A 272 6.86 8.77 15.42
CA ILE A 272 8.07 9.25 16.10
C ILE A 272 8.77 10.33 15.27
N LYS A 273 9.19 11.42 15.95
CA LYS A 273 9.72 12.67 15.37
C LYS A 273 8.72 13.52 14.57
N GLY A 274 7.47 13.10 14.50
CA GLY A 274 6.39 13.96 14.01
C GLY A 274 6.04 15.05 15.03
N ASP A 275 5.53 16.16 14.53
CA ASP A 275 4.89 17.20 15.33
C ASP A 275 3.38 17.13 15.07
N PHE A 276 2.63 16.68 16.07
CA PHE A 276 1.18 16.50 15.97
C PHE A 276 0.47 17.80 15.55
N ASN A 277 0.75 18.91 16.23
CA ASN A 277 0.05 20.17 15.97
C ASN A 277 0.32 20.64 14.54
N LYS A 278 1.59 20.61 14.12
CA LYS A 278 1.99 20.98 12.77
C LYS A 278 1.34 20.10 11.71
N VAL A 279 1.27 18.79 11.92
CA VAL A 279 0.61 17.86 10.99
C VAL A 279 -0.88 18.18 10.88
N MET A 280 -1.56 18.41 12.01
CA MET A 280 -2.98 18.77 12.01
C MET A 280 -3.26 20.13 11.35
N ASP A 281 -2.38 21.13 11.56
CA ASP A 281 -2.43 22.41 10.84
C ASP A 281 -2.28 22.23 9.33
N ASN A 282 -1.31 21.42 8.91
CA ASN A 282 -1.07 21.16 7.49
C ASN A 282 -2.23 20.38 6.86
N ILE A 283 -2.85 19.43 7.58
CA ILE A 283 -4.06 18.73 7.13
C ILE A 283 -5.20 19.72 6.87
N ARG A 284 -5.43 20.66 7.78
CA ARG A 284 -6.42 21.73 7.59
C ARG A 284 -6.10 22.58 6.36
N TYR A 285 -4.83 22.94 6.16
CA TYR A 285 -4.40 23.68 4.98
C TYR A 285 -4.66 22.90 3.70
N PHE A 286 -4.21 21.65 3.60
CA PHE A 286 -4.38 20.82 2.40
C PHE A 286 -5.86 20.61 2.07
N HIS A 287 -6.69 20.35 3.07
CA HIS A 287 -8.12 20.21 2.89
C HIS A 287 -8.78 21.51 2.38
N ALA A 288 -8.47 22.66 3.00
CA ALA A 288 -9.00 23.95 2.56
C ALA A 288 -8.54 24.32 1.14
N TRP A 289 -7.26 24.05 0.84
CA TRP A 289 -6.67 24.21 -0.48
C TRP A 289 -7.39 23.34 -1.51
N SER A 290 -7.62 22.06 -1.20
CA SER A 290 -8.30 21.12 -2.10
C SER A 290 -9.74 21.55 -2.38
N LYS A 291 -10.49 21.99 -1.36
CA LYS A 291 -11.85 22.53 -1.54
C LYS A 291 -11.86 23.76 -2.44
N ARG A 292 -10.95 24.72 -2.22
CA ARG A 292 -10.84 25.94 -3.04
C ARG A 292 -10.53 25.64 -4.51
N ASN A 293 -9.74 24.59 -4.77
CA ASN A 293 -9.27 24.25 -6.12
C ASN A 293 -10.05 23.10 -6.78
N ASN A 294 -11.15 22.65 -6.17
CA ASN A 294 -11.91 21.46 -6.62
C ASN A 294 -11.01 20.22 -6.85
N ALA A 295 -10.00 20.06 -5.99
CA ALA A 295 -9.06 18.96 -6.03
C ALA A 295 -9.44 17.88 -5.01
N TRP A 296 -9.06 16.63 -5.29
CA TRP A 296 -9.26 15.56 -4.33
C TRP A 296 -8.41 15.76 -3.06
N PHE A 297 -9.02 15.50 -1.92
CA PHE A 297 -8.36 15.34 -0.63
C PHE A 297 -8.79 14.01 -0.01
N GLY A 298 -7.86 13.31 0.65
CA GLY A 298 -8.17 12.07 1.34
C GLY A 298 -7.25 11.82 2.52
N VAL A 299 -7.72 10.95 3.41
CA VAL A 299 -6.92 10.43 4.52
C VAL A 299 -6.65 8.96 4.29
N VAL A 300 -5.41 8.54 4.53
CA VAL A 300 -5.03 7.13 4.58
C VAL A 300 -4.58 6.79 5.99
N THR A 301 -5.04 5.66 6.49
CA THR A 301 -4.72 5.19 7.84
C THR A 301 -4.25 3.75 7.78
N CYS A 302 -3.29 3.40 8.62
CA CYS A 302 -2.88 2.03 8.87
C CYS A 302 -3.56 1.53 10.16
N PRO A 303 -4.58 0.66 10.09
CA PRO A 303 -5.09 0.00 11.29
C PRO A 303 -4.05 -0.94 11.89
N MET A 304 -3.71 -0.71 13.15
CA MET A 304 -2.60 -1.36 13.85
C MET A 304 -2.97 -1.68 15.30
N GLN A 305 -2.13 -2.51 15.93
CA GLN A 305 -2.26 -2.82 17.36
C GLN A 305 -2.22 -1.56 18.25
N GLN A 306 -1.52 -0.52 17.81
CA GLN A 306 -1.29 0.72 18.54
C GLN A 306 -2.48 1.69 18.51
N ASN A 307 -3.32 1.66 17.47
CA ASN A 307 -4.36 2.67 17.24
C ASN A 307 -5.77 2.10 17.01
N TRP A 308 -5.99 0.79 17.10
CA TRP A 308 -7.31 0.21 16.80
C TRP A 308 -8.46 0.86 17.58
N LYS A 309 -8.22 1.28 18.83
CA LYS A 309 -9.23 1.99 19.63
C LYS A 309 -9.65 3.34 19.05
N GLU A 310 -8.75 4.01 18.34
CA GLU A 310 -8.94 5.35 17.80
C GLU A 310 -9.40 5.35 16.33
N ILE A 311 -9.48 4.18 15.68
CA ILE A 311 -9.99 4.07 14.31
C ILE A 311 -11.38 4.72 14.15
N PRO A 312 -12.36 4.51 15.06
CA PRO A 312 -13.62 5.24 15.01
C PRO A 312 -13.47 6.76 15.06
N ASP A 313 -12.55 7.28 15.86
CA ASP A 313 -12.32 8.71 16.03
C ASP A 313 -11.67 9.32 14.78
N ILE A 314 -10.73 8.61 14.15
CA ILE A 314 -10.14 9.03 12.87
C ILE A 314 -11.23 9.08 11.79
N ILE A 315 -12.15 8.11 11.76
CA ILE A 315 -13.28 8.12 10.82
C ILE A 315 -14.21 9.32 11.10
N ASN A 316 -14.53 9.59 12.37
CA ASN A 316 -15.36 10.74 12.73
C ASN A 316 -14.70 12.06 12.34
N TYR A 317 -13.40 12.21 12.58
CA TYR A 317 -12.61 13.35 12.11
C TYR A 317 -12.71 13.53 10.59
N CYS A 318 -12.59 12.43 9.83
CA CYS A 318 -12.75 12.48 8.37
C CYS A 318 -14.19 12.87 7.96
N ASN A 319 -15.20 12.35 8.66
CA ASN A 319 -16.61 12.68 8.42
C ASN A 319 -16.92 14.15 8.70
N GLU A 320 -16.34 14.74 9.75
CA GLU A 320 -16.50 16.16 10.10
C GLU A 320 -15.89 17.08 9.03
N MET A 321 -14.79 16.65 8.41
CA MET A 321 -14.17 17.36 7.29
C MET A 321 -14.88 17.12 5.95
N ASP A 322 -15.80 16.15 5.88
CA ASP A 322 -16.39 15.62 4.64
C ASP A 322 -15.33 15.08 3.66
N THR A 323 -14.38 14.29 4.18
CA THR A 323 -13.33 13.63 3.39
C THR A 323 -13.38 12.10 3.50
N GLY A 324 -12.98 11.43 2.41
CA GLY A 324 -12.86 9.97 2.40
C GLY A 324 -11.65 9.48 3.20
N ILE A 325 -11.81 8.32 3.84
CA ILE A 325 -10.73 7.55 4.47
C ILE A 325 -10.50 6.23 3.74
N THR A 326 -9.24 5.82 3.62
CA THR A 326 -8.83 4.52 3.08
C THR A 326 -7.89 3.82 4.05
N PHE A 327 -8.04 2.50 4.22
CA PHE A 327 -7.15 1.71 5.08
C PHE A 327 -6.05 0.99 4.31
N ASN A 328 -4.80 1.21 4.73
CA ASN A 328 -3.65 0.44 4.29
C ASN A 328 -3.34 -0.68 5.27
N ARG A 329 -3.11 -1.88 4.75
CA ARG A 329 -2.80 -3.06 5.57
C ARG A 329 -1.33 -3.05 5.97
N VAL A 330 -1.06 -3.21 7.26
CA VAL A 330 0.29 -3.42 7.79
C VAL A 330 0.53 -4.93 7.87
N TRP A 331 1.43 -5.45 7.04
CA TRP A 331 1.84 -6.86 7.06
C TRP A 331 3.06 -7.11 7.96
N GLN A 332 3.94 -6.12 8.03
CA GLN A 332 5.11 -6.07 8.89
C GLN A 332 5.28 -4.64 9.39
N PRO A 333 5.88 -4.44 10.57
CA PRO A 333 6.37 -5.46 11.50
C PRO A 333 5.25 -6.14 12.31
N LEU A 334 5.52 -7.35 12.83
CA LEU A 334 4.55 -8.14 13.60
C LEU A 334 3.98 -7.40 14.82
N HIS A 335 4.74 -6.55 15.49
CA HIS A 335 4.22 -5.80 16.64
C HIS A 335 3.25 -4.67 16.25
N CYS A 336 3.10 -4.37 14.94
CA CYS A 336 2.15 -3.37 14.45
C CYS A 336 0.93 -4.01 13.76
N THR A 337 1.10 -5.16 13.10
CA THR A 337 -0.01 -5.79 12.37
C THR A 337 -1.09 -6.32 13.29
N LEU A 338 -2.35 -5.99 13.01
CA LEU A 338 -3.49 -6.57 13.73
C LEU A 338 -3.56 -8.09 13.55
N ARG A 339 -3.19 -8.60 12.37
CA ARG A 339 -3.29 -10.02 12.03
C ARG A 339 -2.47 -10.95 12.94
N SER A 340 -1.43 -10.45 13.58
CA SER A 340 -0.58 -11.25 14.49
C SER A 340 -1.03 -11.22 15.95
N CYS A 341 -2.11 -10.51 16.26
CA CYS A 341 -2.74 -10.60 17.58
C CYS A 341 -3.28 -12.03 17.81
N SER A 342 -3.41 -12.43 19.07
CA SER A 342 -4.10 -13.68 19.41
C SER A 342 -5.57 -13.63 19.02
N SER A 343 -6.20 -14.80 18.91
CA SER A 343 -7.64 -14.88 18.61
C SER A 343 -8.49 -14.08 19.61
N ASP A 344 -8.13 -14.12 20.91
CA ASP A 344 -8.78 -13.36 21.98
C ASP A 344 -8.68 -11.85 21.78
N ILE A 345 -7.48 -11.33 21.48
CA ILE A 345 -7.29 -9.89 21.25
C ILE A 345 -8.06 -9.45 20.01
N LEU A 346 -8.04 -10.23 18.94
CA LEU A 346 -8.83 -9.94 17.73
C LEU A 346 -10.33 -9.93 18.03
N LYS A 347 -10.81 -10.83 18.91
CA LYS A 347 -12.20 -10.88 19.35
C LYS A 347 -12.57 -9.64 20.15
N VAL A 348 -11.70 -9.18 21.06
CA VAL A 348 -11.88 -7.92 21.80
C VAL A 348 -12.02 -6.72 20.85
N ILE A 349 -11.19 -6.65 19.82
CA ILE A 349 -11.25 -5.56 18.83
C ILE A 349 -12.56 -5.63 18.04
N TYR A 350 -12.95 -6.83 17.58
CA TYR A 350 -14.21 -7.03 16.87
C TYR A 350 -15.43 -6.64 17.71
N ASP A 351 -15.44 -7.02 18.99
CA ASP A 351 -16.53 -6.72 19.91
C ASP A 351 -16.63 -5.21 20.16
N PHE A 352 -15.49 -4.54 20.39
CA PHE A 352 -15.44 -3.09 20.47
C PHE A 352 -16.02 -2.43 19.20
N TYR A 353 -15.55 -2.82 18.01
CA TYR A 353 -16.07 -2.29 16.75
C TYR A 353 -17.55 -2.58 16.52
N SER A 354 -18.07 -3.66 17.08
CA SER A 354 -19.49 -4.01 17.00
C SER A 354 -20.38 -3.10 17.86
N THR A 355 -19.81 -2.41 18.86
CA THR A 355 -20.52 -1.37 19.62
C THR A 355 -20.59 -0.02 18.90
N ILE A 356 -19.69 0.22 17.95
CA ILE A 356 -19.57 1.51 17.26
C ILE A 356 -20.73 1.72 16.27
N ARG A 357 -21.24 2.95 16.22
CA ARG A 357 -22.24 3.41 15.24
C ARG A 357 -21.70 4.64 14.55
N LEU A 358 -21.43 4.52 13.26
CA LEU A 358 -20.95 5.61 12.41
C LEU A 358 -22.11 6.23 11.63
N PRO A 359 -22.10 7.56 11.39
CA PRO A 359 -23.12 8.21 10.58
C PRO A 359 -23.05 7.76 9.10
N ASP A 360 -24.15 7.92 8.38
CA ASP A 360 -24.31 7.49 6.98
C ASP A 360 -25.17 8.47 6.13
N LYS A 361 -25.27 9.73 6.58
CA LYS A 361 -26.12 10.75 5.96
C LYS A 361 -25.55 11.23 4.62
N THR A 362 -24.24 11.48 4.54
CA THR A 362 -23.57 11.91 3.30
C THR A 362 -22.99 10.74 2.51
N ALA A 363 -22.66 10.95 1.23
CA ALA A 363 -21.99 9.95 0.41
C ALA A 363 -20.64 9.54 0.99
N VAL A 364 -19.87 10.52 1.49
CA VAL A 364 -18.60 10.31 2.20
C VAL A 364 -18.80 9.47 3.46
N GLN A 365 -19.80 9.81 4.28
CA GLN A 365 -20.11 9.04 5.50
C GLN A 365 -20.47 7.58 5.18
N ARG A 366 -21.26 7.34 4.13
CA ARG A 366 -21.57 5.97 3.67
C ARG A 366 -20.31 5.22 3.23
N GLN A 367 -19.43 5.88 2.47
CA GLN A 367 -18.15 5.30 2.03
C GLN A 367 -17.24 4.96 3.22
N ASN A 368 -17.06 5.89 4.16
CA ASN A 368 -16.22 5.70 5.34
C ASN A 368 -16.78 4.61 6.25
N ARG A 369 -18.11 4.56 6.45
CA ARG A 369 -18.79 3.49 7.18
C ARG A 369 -18.58 2.13 6.50
N GLN A 370 -18.62 2.07 5.17
CA GLN A 370 -18.36 0.84 4.43
C GLN A 370 -16.92 0.33 4.66
N GLN A 371 -15.92 1.22 4.59
CA GLN A 371 -14.52 0.88 4.90
C GLN A 371 -14.36 0.32 6.33
N PHE A 372 -15.07 0.89 7.30
CA PHE A 372 -15.06 0.39 8.68
C PHE A 372 -15.68 -1.00 8.81
N ILE A 373 -16.80 -1.25 8.13
CA ILE A 373 -17.46 -2.57 8.12
C ILE A 373 -16.52 -3.63 7.52
N GLU A 374 -15.82 -3.29 6.42
CA GLU A 374 -14.85 -4.19 5.80
C GLU A 374 -13.67 -4.52 6.74
N LEU A 375 -13.12 -3.51 7.41
CA LEU A 375 -12.08 -3.73 8.43
C LEU A 375 -12.58 -4.62 9.57
N LYS A 376 -13.80 -4.37 10.09
CA LYS A 376 -14.40 -5.16 11.16
C LYS A 376 -14.56 -6.63 10.75
N ASN A 377 -15.09 -6.87 9.55
CA ASN A 377 -15.27 -8.24 9.03
C ASN A 377 -13.92 -8.94 8.82
N GLN A 378 -12.90 -8.21 8.36
CA GLN A 378 -11.55 -8.74 8.23
C GLN A 378 -10.95 -9.16 9.58
N ILE A 379 -11.19 -8.37 10.64
CA ILE A 379 -10.71 -8.70 12.00
C ILE A 379 -11.39 -9.98 12.52
N LEU A 380 -12.69 -10.16 12.25
CA LEU A 380 -13.41 -11.40 12.58
C LEU A 380 -12.78 -12.61 11.88
N GLN A 381 -12.55 -12.51 10.57
CA GLN A 381 -11.90 -13.57 9.80
C GLN A 381 -10.51 -13.90 10.35
N TRP A 382 -9.72 -12.89 10.71
CA TRP A 382 -8.42 -13.13 11.34
C TRP A 382 -8.53 -13.80 12.71
N SER A 383 -9.54 -13.45 13.52
CA SER A 383 -9.79 -14.09 14.83
C SER A 383 -10.07 -15.58 14.65
N GLU A 384 -10.94 -15.94 13.70
CA GLU A 384 -11.28 -17.33 13.39
C GLU A 384 -10.07 -18.12 12.86
N GLN A 385 -9.33 -17.55 11.90
CA GLN A 385 -8.11 -18.16 11.37
C GLN A 385 -7.05 -18.36 12.46
N GLN A 386 -6.90 -17.38 13.35
CA GLN A 386 -5.92 -17.43 14.42
C GLN A 386 -6.30 -18.47 15.47
N LYS A 387 -7.60 -18.60 15.79
CA LYS A 387 -8.10 -19.64 16.70
C LYS A 387 -7.78 -21.04 16.18
N LEU A 388 -7.93 -21.28 14.88
CA LEU A 388 -7.54 -22.54 14.24
C LEU A 388 -6.03 -22.80 14.35
N ARG A 389 -5.19 -21.79 14.10
CA ARG A 389 -3.73 -21.91 14.25
C ARG A 389 -3.32 -22.20 15.69
N GLU A 390 -3.90 -21.51 16.66
CA GLU A 390 -3.64 -21.71 18.09
C GLU A 390 -4.05 -23.11 18.58
N ALA A 391 -5.17 -23.64 18.07
CA ALA A 391 -5.58 -25.02 18.33
C ALA A 391 -4.58 -26.04 17.73
N GLN A 392 -4.11 -25.82 16.50
CA GLN A 392 -3.09 -26.66 15.88
C GLN A 392 -1.77 -26.67 16.67
N TYR A 393 -1.30 -25.50 17.12
CA TYR A 393 -0.08 -25.42 17.94
C TYR A 393 -0.22 -26.15 19.28
N SER A 394 -1.38 -26.08 19.91
CA SER A 394 -1.65 -26.82 21.16
C SER A 394 -1.60 -28.34 20.95
N LEU A 395 -2.06 -28.84 19.80
CA LEU A 395 -1.97 -30.26 19.44
C LEU A 395 -0.51 -30.70 19.25
N PHE A 396 0.30 -29.92 18.53
CA PHE A 396 1.71 -30.25 18.32
C PHE A 396 2.56 -30.14 19.60
N ALA A 397 2.28 -29.17 20.47
CA ALA A 397 2.96 -29.05 21.76
C ALA A 397 2.64 -30.20 22.73
N GLY A 398 1.51 -30.89 22.53
CA GLY A 398 1.16 -32.11 23.25
C GLY A 398 1.92 -33.36 22.76
N MET A 399 2.40 -33.36 21.52
CA MET A 399 3.09 -34.51 20.90
C MET A 399 4.58 -34.61 21.24
N ASP A 400 5.20 -33.55 21.77
CA ASP A 400 6.59 -33.58 22.26
C ASP A 400 6.71 -34.11 23.71
N ASN A 401 5.58 -34.44 24.35
CA ASN A 401 5.52 -34.96 25.73
C ASN A 401 5.12 -36.45 25.83
N ASP A 402 4.92 -37.13 24.69
CA ASP A 402 4.73 -38.58 24.56
C ASP A 402 5.91 -39.18 23.77
#